data_AF-A0A963T276-F1
#
_entry.id   AF-A0A963T276-F1
#
_cell.length_a   1.000
_cell.length_b   1.000
_cell.length_c   1.000
_cell.angle_alpha   90.00
_cell.angle_beta   90.00
_cell.angle_gamma   90.00
#
_symmetry.space_group_name_H-M   'P 1'
#
loop_
_entity.id
_entity.type
_entity.pdbx_description
1 polymer ?
#
loop_
_entity_poly.entity_id
_entity_poly.type
_entity_poly.pdbx_seq_one_letter_code
_entity_poly.pdbx_strand_id
1 'polypeptide(L)'
;MKLTIIAALAAFSVSCAHAQSTGPAATAPAQTPPPPPCTDPVFSQFDFWVGEWDVYGPQGKLAGTNSIRKEEYGCLLTEHWVNTGGITGQSYNFVDLETGKWRQVWVSAGATIDYVGGLN
;
A
#
# COMPACT_ATOMS: atom_id res chain seq x y z
N MET A 1 -21.95 2.17 10.76
CA MET A 1 -21.09 3.01 11.63
C MET A 1 -20.44 4.06 10.73
N LYS A 2 -20.90 5.32 10.77
CA LYS A 2 -20.35 6.41 9.95
C LYS A 2 -19.43 7.23 10.86
N LEU A 3 -18.14 7.23 10.54
CA LEU A 3 -17.13 7.98 11.28
C LEU A 3 -17.11 9.41 10.73
N THR A 4 -17.63 10.37 11.49
CA THR A 4 -17.62 11.79 11.13
C THR A 4 -16.45 12.47 11.84
N ILE A 5 -15.45 12.90 11.06
CA ILE A 5 -14.31 13.67 11.59
C ILE A 5 -14.73 15.14 11.60
N ILE A 6 -14.88 15.72 12.79
CA ILE A 6 -15.14 17.16 12.98
C ILE A 6 -13.80 17.87 12.99
N ALA A 7 -13.50 18.63 11.93
CA ALA A 7 -12.37 19.54 11.92
C ALA A 7 -12.73 20.78 12.76
N ALA A 8 -12.07 20.96 13.90
CA ALA A 8 -12.21 22.16 14.71
C ALA A 8 -11.47 23.34 14.03
N LEU A 9 -12.22 24.36 13.62
CA LEU A 9 -11.68 25.64 13.17
C LEU A 9 -11.14 26.42 14.39
N ALA A 10 -9.82 26.50 14.52
CA ALA A 10 -9.18 27.40 15.48
C ALA A 10 -9.25 28.85 14.95
N ALA A 11 -9.87 29.73 15.73
CA ALA A 11 -9.87 31.16 15.50
C ALA A 11 -8.47 31.75 15.76
N PHE A 12 -7.92 32.47 14.79
CA PHE A 12 -6.67 33.22 14.97
C PHE A 12 -6.96 34.70 15.18
N SER A 13 -6.59 35.17 16.37
CA SER A 13 -6.61 36.56 16.81
C SER A 13 -5.46 37.38 16.20
N VAL A 14 -5.80 38.60 15.78
CA VAL A 14 -4.91 39.65 15.26
C VAL A 14 -3.94 40.14 16.34
N SER A 15 -2.64 40.30 16.02
CA SER A 15 -1.76 41.21 16.79
C SER A 15 -0.56 41.75 16.01
N CYS A 16 -0.50 43.08 16.05
CA CYS A 16 0.57 44.08 15.95
C CYS A 16 1.88 43.77 15.21
N ALA A 17 2.09 44.57 14.16
CA ALA A 17 3.32 44.74 13.41
C ALA A 17 4.53 45.07 14.30
N HIS A 18 5.55 44.22 14.25
CA HIS A 18 6.90 44.52 14.68
C HIS A 18 7.77 44.76 13.44
N ALA A 19 8.42 45.93 13.36
CA ALA A 19 9.43 46.21 12.36
C ALA A 19 10.65 45.30 12.60
N GLN A 20 10.87 44.33 11.70
CA GLN A 20 12.04 43.46 11.73
C GLN A 20 13.13 44.04 10.84
N SER A 21 14.31 44.28 11.42
CA SER A 21 15.53 44.64 10.69
C SER A 21 15.92 43.48 9.77
N THR A 22 15.82 43.70 8.47
CA THR A 22 16.23 42.73 7.44
C THR A 22 17.75 42.64 7.40
N GLY A 23 18.34 41.75 8.20
CA GLY A 23 19.66 41.21 7.89
C GLY A 23 19.58 40.26 6.68
N PRO A 24 20.65 40.07 5.90
CA PRO A 24 20.64 39.16 4.77
C PRO A 24 20.30 37.75 5.26
N ALA A 25 19.19 37.21 4.74
CA ALA A 25 18.74 35.86 5.03
C ALA A 25 19.84 34.88 4.62
N ALA A 26 20.48 34.24 5.60
CA ALA A 26 21.36 33.12 5.35
C ALA A 26 20.54 32.03 4.66
N THR A 27 20.93 31.67 3.44
CA THR A 27 20.28 30.60 2.67
C THR A 27 20.58 29.29 3.38
N ALA A 28 19.61 28.71 4.07
CA ALA A 28 19.74 27.39 4.65
C ALA A 28 20.04 26.38 3.52
N PRO A 29 20.96 25.42 3.72
CA PRO A 29 21.21 24.39 2.71
C PRO A 29 19.91 23.63 2.43
N ALA A 30 19.58 23.48 1.15
CA ALA A 30 18.43 22.69 0.73
C ALA A 30 18.63 21.23 1.21
N GLN A 31 17.73 20.74 2.05
CA GLN A 31 17.75 19.35 2.50
C GLN A 31 17.29 18.46 1.35
N THR A 32 18.08 17.44 1.02
CA THR A 32 17.69 16.43 0.02
C THR A 32 16.45 15.70 0.51
N PRO A 33 15.42 15.47 -0.35
CA PRO A 33 14.26 14.70 0.05
C PRO A 33 14.64 13.29 0.52
N PRO A 34 13.89 12.71 1.47
CA PRO A 34 14.11 11.32 1.86
C PRO A 34 13.86 10.38 0.66
N PRO A 35 14.53 9.22 0.61
CA PRO A 35 14.28 8.22 -0.42
C PRO A 35 12.83 7.72 -0.36
N PRO A 36 12.26 7.24 -1.48
CA PRO A 36 10.93 6.64 -1.47
C PRO A 36 10.91 5.41 -0.56
N PRO A 37 9.76 5.12 0.10
CA PRO A 37 9.63 3.95 0.95
C PRO A 37 9.71 2.65 0.12
N CYS A 38 9.92 1.53 0.82
CA CYS A 38 9.85 0.18 0.26
C CYS A 38 10.82 -0.10 -0.90
N THR A 39 12.03 0.46 -0.78
CA THR A 39 13.14 0.25 -1.73
C THR A 39 14.06 -0.91 -1.36
N ASP A 40 13.91 -1.49 -0.16
CA ASP A 40 14.69 -2.66 0.24
C ASP A 40 14.33 -3.89 -0.62
N PRO A 41 15.30 -4.79 -0.89
CA PRO A 41 15.05 -5.96 -1.74
C PRO A 41 13.90 -6.86 -1.29
N VAL A 42 13.56 -6.86 0.01
CA VAL A 42 12.43 -7.64 0.55
C VAL A 42 11.12 -7.30 -0.14
N PHE A 43 10.88 -6.04 -0.51
CA PHE A 43 9.65 -5.56 -1.17
C PHE A 43 9.54 -5.96 -2.65
N SER A 44 10.60 -6.55 -3.21
CA SER A 44 10.63 -7.04 -4.59
C SER A 44 10.65 -8.57 -4.70
N GLN A 45 10.60 -9.28 -3.57
CA GLN A 45 10.67 -10.74 -3.55
C GLN A 45 9.54 -11.42 -4.35
N PHE A 46 8.34 -10.83 -4.36
CA PHE A 46 7.18 -11.35 -5.08
C PHE A 46 6.89 -10.64 -6.42
N ASP A 47 7.86 -9.92 -6.99
CA ASP A 47 7.66 -9.20 -8.26
C ASP A 47 7.36 -10.12 -9.44
N PHE A 48 7.77 -11.39 -9.36
CA PHE A 48 7.43 -12.41 -10.35
C PHE A 48 5.93 -12.70 -10.43
N TRP A 49 5.14 -12.30 -9.42
CA TRP A 49 3.71 -12.55 -9.34
C TRP A 49 2.88 -11.41 -9.95
N VAL A 50 3.48 -10.24 -10.16
CA VAL A 50 2.82 -9.06 -10.73
C VAL A 50 2.47 -9.31 -12.20
N GLY A 51 1.22 -9.05 -12.57
CA GLY A 51 0.73 -9.24 -13.93
C GLY A 51 -0.74 -9.63 -14.01
N GLU A 52 -1.14 -9.98 -15.22
CA GLU A 52 -2.47 -10.52 -15.52
C GLU A 52 -2.32 -12.02 -15.80
N TRP A 53 -3.18 -12.84 -15.21
CA TRP A 53 -3.06 -14.30 -15.23
C TRP A 53 -4.37 -14.99 -15.58
N ASP A 54 -4.29 -15.97 -16.48
CA ASP A 54 -5.28 -17.03 -16.58
C ASP A 54 -4.86 -18.20 -15.68
N VAL A 55 -5.71 -18.58 -14.73
CA VAL A 55 -5.41 -19.63 -13.76
C VAL A 55 -6.15 -20.89 -14.15
N TYR A 56 -5.42 -22.00 -14.27
CA TYR A 56 -5.94 -23.30 -14.68
C TYR A 56 -5.86 -24.32 -13.53
N GLY A 57 -6.90 -25.15 -13.41
CA GLY A 57 -6.94 -26.27 -12.48
C GLY A 57 -6.15 -27.49 -12.99
N PRO A 58 -6.07 -28.58 -12.19
CA PRO A 58 -5.21 -29.73 -12.49
C PRO A 58 -5.49 -30.43 -13.83
N GLN A 59 -6.72 -30.34 -14.35
CA GLN A 59 -7.11 -30.92 -15.63
C GLN A 59 -7.03 -29.93 -16.80
N GLY A 60 -6.35 -28.80 -16.63
CA GLY A 60 -6.23 -27.75 -17.66
C GLY A 60 -7.51 -26.93 -17.87
N LYS A 61 -8.52 -27.12 -17.01
CA LYS A 61 -9.75 -26.31 -17.05
C LYS A 61 -9.47 -24.92 -16.48
N LEU A 62 -9.90 -23.87 -17.18
CA LEU A 62 -9.85 -22.50 -16.66
C LEU A 62 -10.61 -22.41 -15.34
N ALA A 63 -9.95 -21.91 -14.30
CA ALA A 63 -10.52 -21.68 -12.98
C ALA A 63 -10.94 -20.21 -12.80
N GLY A 64 -10.23 -19.28 -13.45
CA GLY A 64 -10.50 -17.85 -13.36
C GLY A 64 -9.36 -16.99 -13.88
N THR A 65 -9.50 -15.69 -13.70
CA THR A 65 -8.51 -14.67 -14.05
C THR A 65 -8.04 -13.94 -12.80
N ASN A 66 -6.79 -13.51 -12.80
CA ASN A 66 -6.19 -12.76 -11.70
C ASN A 66 -5.45 -11.52 -12.20
N SER A 67 -5.63 -10.39 -11.52
CA SER A 67 -4.86 -9.16 -11.75
C SER A 67 -4.07 -8.81 -10.51
N ILE A 68 -2.74 -8.79 -10.60
CA ILE A 68 -1.86 -8.49 -9.46
C ILE A 68 -1.04 -7.25 -9.79
N ARG A 69 -1.08 -6.24 -8.89
CA ARG A 69 -0.43 -4.94 -9.08
C ARG A 69 0.39 -4.54 -7.86
N LYS A 70 1.42 -3.72 -8.10
CA LYS A 70 2.14 -3.00 -7.05
C LYS A 70 1.45 -1.68 -6.74
N GLU A 71 1.16 -1.46 -5.48
CA GLU A 71 0.55 -0.25 -4.92
C GLU A 71 1.39 0.27 -3.74
N GLU A 72 1.00 1.41 -3.17
CA GLU A 72 1.68 2.02 -2.02
C GLU A 72 3.20 2.13 -2.20
N TYR A 73 3.65 2.70 -3.32
CA TYR A 73 5.08 2.83 -3.67
C TYR A 73 5.85 1.50 -3.73
N GLY A 74 5.16 0.38 -3.90
CA GLY A 74 5.74 -0.96 -3.94
C GLY A 74 5.72 -1.70 -2.61
N CYS A 75 5.16 -1.10 -1.55
CA CYS A 75 4.98 -1.76 -0.25
C CYS A 75 3.89 -2.83 -0.25
N LEU A 76 2.97 -2.78 -1.22
CA LEU A 76 1.77 -3.62 -1.27
C LEU A 76 1.64 -4.26 -2.65
N LEU A 77 1.32 -5.55 -2.69
CA LEU A 77 0.72 -6.20 -3.85
C LEU A 77 -0.78 -6.37 -3.61
N THR A 78 -1.58 -5.79 -4.49
CA THR A 78 -3.02 -6.01 -4.56
C THR A 78 -3.33 -7.08 -5.59
N GLU A 79 -4.23 -7.98 -5.23
CA GLU A 79 -4.74 -9.03 -6.11
C GLU A 79 -6.24 -8.82 -6.33
N HIS A 80 -6.71 -8.99 -7.56
CA HIS A 80 -8.11 -9.06 -7.92
C HIS A 80 -8.40 -10.34 -8.69
N TRP A 81 -9.07 -11.28 -8.01
CA TRP A 81 -9.43 -12.59 -8.53
C TRP A 81 -10.89 -12.64 -8.96
N VAL A 82 -11.15 -13.27 -10.11
CA VAL A 82 -12.50 -13.61 -10.58
C VAL A 82 -12.51 -15.04 -11.09
N ASN A 83 -13.32 -15.91 -10.50
CA ASN A 83 -13.46 -17.27 -11.00
C ASN A 83 -14.40 -17.34 -12.22
N THR A 84 -14.42 -18.49 -12.92
CA THR A 84 -15.32 -18.68 -14.09
C THR A 84 -16.82 -18.62 -13.76
N GLY A 85 -17.20 -18.69 -12.48
CA GLY A 85 -18.57 -18.57 -12.00
C GLY A 85 -18.97 -17.16 -11.56
N GLY A 86 -18.08 -16.18 -11.67
CA GLY A 86 -18.31 -14.79 -11.27
C GLY A 86 -18.13 -14.49 -9.77
N ILE A 87 -17.67 -15.46 -8.97
CA ILE A 87 -17.26 -15.21 -7.58
C ILE A 87 -15.92 -14.48 -7.62
N THR A 88 -15.82 -13.41 -6.82
CA THR A 88 -14.64 -12.57 -6.74
C THR A 88 -13.93 -12.71 -5.40
N GLY A 89 -12.66 -12.37 -5.39
CA GLY A 89 -11.86 -12.19 -4.19
C GLY A 89 -10.75 -11.19 -4.43
N GLN A 90 -10.14 -10.71 -3.35
CA GLN A 90 -9.00 -9.81 -3.43
C GLN A 90 -8.05 -10.07 -2.27
N SER A 91 -6.76 -9.86 -2.50
CA SER A 91 -5.76 -9.92 -1.42
C SER A 91 -4.84 -8.72 -1.36
N TYR A 92 -4.34 -8.51 -0.15
CA TYR A 92 -3.33 -7.54 0.19
C TYR A 92 -2.12 -8.33 0.66
N ASN A 93 -1.02 -8.24 -0.08
CA ASN A 93 0.23 -8.92 0.22
C ASN A 93 1.29 -7.89 0.51
N PHE A 94 1.85 -7.90 1.71
CA PHE A 94 2.79 -6.86 2.15
C PHE A 94 3.81 -7.45 3.12
N VAL A 95 4.92 -6.74 3.29
CA VAL A 95 5.87 -7.04 4.37
C VAL A 95 5.34 -6.40 5.65
N ASP A 96 5.03 -7.24 6.63
CA ASP A 96 4.73 -6.81 7.99
C ASP A 96 6.02 -6.24 8.60
N LEU A 97 6.06 -4.93 8.84
CA LEU A 97 7.27 -4.23 9.28
C LEU A 97 7.66 -4.54 10.74
N GLU A 98 6.74 -5.06 11.54
CA GLU A 98 7.04 -5.47 12.93
C GLU A 98 7.78 -6.81 12.93
N THR A 99 7.36 -7.73 12.08
CA THR A 99 7.90 -9.10 12.06
C THR A 99 8.93 -9.35 10.96
N GLY A 100 9.03 -8.46 9.97
CA GLY A 100 9.86 -8.63 8.77
C GLY A 100 9.40 -9.75 7.83
N LYS A 101 8.19 -10.28 8.02
CA LYS A 101 7.64 -11.39 7.24
C LYS A 101 6.65 -10.88 6.21
N TRP A 102 6.48 -11.63 5.13
CA TRP A 102 5.35 -11.42 4.24
C TRP A 102 4.07 -11.87 4.90
N ARG A 103 3.02 -11.07 4.72
CA ARG A 103 1.66 -11.38 5.12
C ARG A 103 0.72 -11.18 3.93
N GLN A 104 -0.19 -12.12 3.75
CA GLN A 104 -1.30 -12.03 2.81
C GLN A 104 -2.60 -12.05 3.60
N VAL A 105 -3.46 -11.06 3.36
CA VAL A 105 -4.87 -11.13 3.78
C VAL A 105 -5.73 -11.17 2.53
N TRP A 106 -6.40 -12.30 2.31
CA TRP A 106 -7.33 -12.51 1.20
C TRP A 106 -8.77 -12.54 1.69
N VAL A 107 -9.67 -11.88 0.95
CA VAL A 107 -11.09 -11.76 1.29
C VAL A 107 -11.94 -12.03 0.05
N SER A 108 -13.02 -12.77 0.25
CA SER A 108 -14.11 -12.92 -0.72
C SER A 108 -15.46 -12.90 -0.01
N ALA A 109 -16.55 -13.08 -0.76
CA ALA A 109 -17.89 -13.20 -0.21
C ALA A 109 -17.98 -14.39 0.79
N GLY A 110 -17.93 -14.08 2.08
CA GLY A 110 -18.10 -15.07 3.15
C GLY A 110 -16.85 -15.87 3.53
N ALA A 111 -15.67 -15.54 3.00
CA ALA A 111 -14.43 -16.21 3.36
C ALA A 111 -13.26 -15.22 3.50
N THR A 112 -12.38 -15.52 4.46
CA THR A 112 -11.14 -14.80 4.72
C THR A 112 -10.01 -15.80 4.91
N ILE A 113 -8.85 -15.49 4.36
CA ILE A 113 -7.62 -16.25 4.53
C ILE A 113 -6.52 -15.29 4.95
N ASP A 114 -5.70 -15.69 5.93
CA ASP A 114 -4.58 -14.91 6.44
C ASP A 114 -3.33 -15.80 6.49
N TYR A 115 -2.34 -15.50 5.65
CA TYR A 115 -1.07 -16.22 5.59
C TYR A 115 0.06 -15.33 6.06
N VAL A 116 1.01 -15.92 6.81
CA VAL A 116 2.26 -15.26 7.23
C VAL A 116 3.42 -16.19 6.90
N GLY A 117 4.47 -15.65 6.27
CA GLY A 117 5.62 -16.45 5.85
C GLY A 117 6.65 -15.66 5.04
N GLY A 118 7.39 -16.37 4.18
CA GLY A 118 8.37 -15.79 3.27
C GLY A 118 8.77 -16.80 2.19
N LEU A 119 9.63 -16.39 1.27
CA LEU A 119 10.30 -17.32 0.35
C LEU A 119 11.32 -18.12 1.18
N ASN A 120 11.10 -19.44 1.29
CA ASN A 120 11.97 -20.36 2.02
C ASN A 120 13.37 -20.43 1.40
#